data_AF-A0A1F0MIZ2-F1
#
_entry.id   AF-A0A1F0MIZ2-F1
#
_cell.length_a   1.000
_cell.length_b   1.000
_cell.length_c   1.000
_cell.angle_alpha   90.00
_cell.angle_beta   90.00
_cell.angle_gamma   90.00
#
_symmetry.space_group_name_H-M   'P 1'
#
loop_
_entity.id
_entity.type
_entity.pdbx_description
1 polymer ?
#
loop_
_entity_poly.entity_id
_entity_poly.type
_entity_poly.pdbx_seq_one_letter_code
_entity_poly.pdbx_strand_id
1 'polypeptide(L)'
;MDTPNNHCEAADCTEVHALLCELFDPSTTPERVEEIRVRVKACPHCFGQLESEEAVRRIVRSCCGQAHAPEPLRKRIIASLSSVTYTEIRYR
;
A
#
# COMPACT_ATOMS: atom_id res chain seq x y z
N MET A 1 -12.43 18.80 34.94
CA MET A 1 -13.62 18.40 34.16
C MET A 1 -13.10 17.73 32.91
N ASP A 2 -13.37 16.43 32.89
CA ASP A 2 -12.65 15.38 32.20
C ASP A 2 -12.90 15.39 30.69
N THR A 3 -11.81 15.15 29.96
CA THR A 3 -11.74 15.04 28.50
C THR A 3 -12.69 13.99 27.94
N PRO A 4 -13.27 14.23 26.75
CA PRO A 4 -14.25 13.33 26.16
C PRO A 4 -13.59 12.00 25.84
N ASN A 5 -14.20 10.98 26.45
CA ASN A 5 -13.95 9.56 26.33
C ASN A 5 -13.91 9.10 24.85
N ASN A 6 -12.71 9.16 24.26
CA ASN A 6 -12.41 8.50 23.00
C ASN A 6 -12.12 7.03 23.33
N HIS A 7 -13.13 6.18 23.28
CA HIS A 7 -13.00 4.74 23.52
C HIS A 7 -12.11 4.11 22.45
N CYS A 8 -10.82 4.18 22.69
CA CYS A 8 -9.80 3.28 22.22
C CYS A 8 -9.07 2.83 23.48
N GLU A 9 -9.13 1.55 23.84
CA GLU A 9 -8.27 1.05 24.91
C GLU A 9 -6.84 1.35 24.46
N ALA A 10 -6.15 2.21 25.22
CA ALA A 10 -4.92 2.88 24.79
C ALA A 10 -3.82 1.91 24.31
N ALA A 11 -3.92 0.62 24.66
CA ALA A 11 -3.05 -0.46 24.21
C ALA A 11 -3.17 -0.77 22.70
N ASP A 12 -4.37 -0.73 22.12
CA ASP A 12 -4.60 -1.09 20.70
C ASP A 12 -4.17 0.02 19.72
N CYS A 13 -4.08 1.26 20.19
CA CYS A 13 -3.71 2.41 19.36
C CYS A 13 -2.22 2.76 19.43
N THR A 14 -1.50 2.31 20.45
CA THR A 14 -0.05 2.58 20.59
C THR A 14 0.77 2.04 19.42
N GLU A 15 0.30 0.98 18.77
CA GLU A 15 1.01 0.32 17.66
C GLU A 15 0.45 0.68 16.28
N VAL A 16 -0.49 1.62 16.18
CA VAL A 16 -1.13 1.97 14.90
C VAL A 16 -0.09 2.40 13.86
N HIS A 17 0.95 3.12 14.26
CA HIS A 17 2.02 3.54 13.34
C HIS A 17 2.79 2.35 12.77
N ALA A 18 3.08 1.33 13.59
CA ALA A 18 3.75 0.11 13.13
C ALA A 18 2.87 -0.67 12.14
N LEU A 19 1.57 -0.77 12.45
CA LEU A 19 0.59 -1.39 11.55
C LEU A 19 0.46 -0.63 10.23
N LEU A 20 0.48 0.71 10.23
CA LEU A 20 0.46 1.51 9.01
C LEU A 20 1.75 1.35 8.20
N CYS A 21 2.91 1.27 8.85
CA CYS A 21 4.17 0.95 8.19
C CYS A 21 4.11 -0.41 7.50
N GLU A 22 3.62 -1.45 8.21
CA GLU A 22 3.41 -2.79 7.67
C GLU A 22 2.40 -2.78 6.51
N LEU A 23 1.31 -2.03 6.63
CA LEU A 23 0.28 -1.90 5.59
C LEU A 23 0.81 -1.35 4.26
N PHE A 24 1.76 -0.41 4.33
CA PHE A 24 2.34 0.23 3.14
C PHE A 24 3.66 -0.40 2.67
N ASP A 25 4.12 -1.45 3.34
CA ASP A 25 5.30 -2.20 2.91
C ASP A 25 4.94 -3.11 1.71
N PRO A 26 5.66 -3.01 0.58
CA PRO A 26 5.43 -3.86 -0.59
C PRO A 26 5.72 -5.36 -0.34
N SER A 27 6.38 -5.71 0.76
CA SER A 27 6.67 -7.10 1.15
C SER A 27 5.55 -7.76 1.96
N THR A 28 4.54 -6.98 2.39
CA THR A 28 3.41 -7.49 3.19
C THR A 28 2.46 -8.32 2.35
N THR A 29 2.00 -9.45 2.89
CA THR A 29 1.06 -10.35 2.20
C THR A 29 -0.34 -9.72 2.09
N PRO A 30 -1.11 -10.05 1.04
CA PRO A 30 -2.44 -9.47 0.85
C PRO A 30 -3.41 -9.82 1.98
N GLU A 31 -3.28 -11.01 2.59
CA GLU A 31 -4.08 -11.42 3.74
C GLU A 31 -3.82 -10.52 4.95
N ARG A 32 -2.54 -10.20 5.19
CA ARG A 32 -2.12 -9.36 6.31
C ARG A 32 -2.55 -7.90 6.13
N VAL A 33 -2.48 -7.40 4.90
CA VAL A 33 -2.99 -6.06 4.54
C VAL A 33 -4.47 -5.92 4.90
N GLU A 34 -5.29 -6.93 4.60
CA GLU A 34 -6.72 -6.86 4.91
C GLU A 34 -7.00 -6.95 6.42
N GLU A 35 -6.27 -7.81 7.14
CA GLU A 35 -6.36 -7.89 8.60
C GLU A 35 -6.06 -6.53 9.26
N ILE A 36 -4.98 -5.87 8.84
CA ILE A 36 -4.60 -4.54 9.35
C ILE A 36 -5.69 -3.52 9.04
N ARG A 37 -6.26 -3.53 7.83
CA ARG A 37 -7.34 -2.61 7.44
C ARG A 37 -8.58 -2.78 8.29
N VAL A 38 -9.00 -4.01 8.57
CA VAL A 38 -10.16 -4.28 9.43
C VAL A 38 -9.91 -3.74 10.84
N ARG A 39 -8.73 -3.99 11.41
CA ARG A 39 -8.35 -3.49 12.74
C ARG A 39 -8.33 -1.96 12.81
N VAL A 40 -7.72 -1.30 11.82
CA VAL A 40 -7.64 0.16 11.78
C VAL A 40 -9.01 0.82 11.61
N LYS A 41 -9.90 0.22 10.81
CA LYS A 41 -11.28 0.71 10.61
C LYS A 41 -12.17 0.58 11.85
N ALA A 42 -11.85 -0.34 12.77
CA ALA A 42 -12.61 -0.51 14.00
C ALA A 42 -12.50 0.68 14.96
N CYS A 43 -11.43 1.49 14.83
CA CYS A 43 -11.19 2.67 15.65
C CYS A 43 -11.23 3.96 14.81
N PRO A 44 -12.13 4.93 15.12
CA PRO A 44 -12.21 6.20 14.37
C PRO A 44 -10.91 7.01 14.37
N HIS A 45 -10.15 6.97 15.46
CA HIS A 45 -8.87 7.67 15.57
C HIS A 45 -7.80 7.06 14.67
N CYS A 46 -7.63 5.73 14.71
CA CYS A 46 -6.67 5.02 13.85
C CYS A 46 -7.04 5.16 12.37
N PHE A 47 -8.34 5.11 12.06
CA PHE A 47 -8.83 5.34 10.71
C PHE A 47 -8.49 6.74 10.19
N GLY A 48 -8.65 7.79 10.99
CA GLY A 48 -8.23 9.14 10.62
C GLY A 48 -6.73 9.26 10.35
N GLN A 49 -5.89 8.53 11.09
CA GLN A 49 -4.46 8.48 10.80
C GLN A 49 -4.16 7.79 9.46
N LEU A 50 -4.83 6.68 9.16
CA LEU A 50 -4.72 6.01 7.86
C LEU A 50 -5.10 6.96 6.71
N GLU A 51 -6.20 7.69 6.82
CA GLU A 51 -6.63 8.65 5.80
C GLU A 51 -5.58 9.75 5.57
N SER A 52 -4.98 10.25 6.66
CA SER A 52 -3.92 11.26 6.57
C SER A 52 -2.67 10.71 5.88
N GLU A 53 -2.24 9.49 6.20
CA GLU A 53 -1.11 8.81 5.57
C GLU A 53 -1.35 8.56 4.07
N GLU A 54 -2.55 8.10 3.72
CA GLU A 54 -2.94 7.89 2.32
C GLU A 54 -2.96 9.20 1.53
N ALA A 55 -3.44 10.29 2.13
CA ALA A 55 -3.43 11.61 1.52
C ALA A 55 -2.00 12.10 1.26
N VAL A 56 -1.11 12.00 2.25
CA VAL A 56 0.32 12.37 2.09
C VAL A 56 0.98 11.51 1.01
N ARG A 57 0.79 10.19 1.03
CA ARG A 57 1.35 9.28 0.02
C ARG A 57 0.81 9.53 -1.37
N ARG A 58 -0.44 9.98 -1.49
CA ARG A 58 -1.03 10.40 -2.78
C ARG A 58 -0.32 11.65 -3.31
N ILE A 59 -0.08 12.64 -2.46
CA ILE A 59 0.66 13.86 -2.82
C ILE A 59 2.08 13.49 -3.25
N VAL A 60 2.81 12.69 -2.46
CA VAL A 60 4.17 12.23 -2.79
C VAL A 60 4.19 11.48 -4.12
N ARG A 61 3.24 10.58 -4.36
CA ARG A 61 3.11 9.89 -5.66
C ARG A 61 2.80 10.86 -6.80
N SER A 62 2.02 11.91 -6.57
CA SER A 62 1.76 12.91 -7.61
C SER A 62 3.01 13.74 -7.97
N CYS A 63 3.84 14.08 -6.98
CA CYS A 63 5.06 14.86 -7.18
C CYS A 63 6.22 14.02 -7.74
N CYS A 64 6.39 12.79 -7.26
CA CYS A 64 7.58 11.97 -7.53
C CYS A 64 7.29 10.77 -8.45
N GLY A 65 6.03 10.36 -8.59
CA GLY A 65 5.62 9.26 -9.48
C GLY A 65 5.58 9.62 -10.96
N GLN A 66 5.73 10.91 -11.29
CA GLN A 66 5.85 11.43 -12.65
C GLN A 66 7.28 11.44 -13.19
N ALA A 67 8.27 10.89 -12.45
CA ALA A 67 9.55 10.52 -13.03
C ALA A 67 9.33 9.33 -13.98
N HIS A 68 8.68 9.61 -15.11
CA HIS A 68 8.44 8.67 -16.19
C HIS A 68 9.79 8.04 -16.54
N ALA A 69 9.84 6.70 -16.56
CA ALA A 69 10.97 6.01 -17.16
C ALA A 69 11.21 6.65 -18.54
N PRO A 70 12.45 7.07 -18.86
CA PRO A 70 12.74 7.72 -20.14
C PRO A 70 12.09 6.94 -21.27
N GLU A 71 11.30 7.61 -22.11
CA GLU A 71 10.59 6.95 -23.22
C GLU A 71 11.40 5.92 -24.02
N PRO A 72 12.71 6.13 -24.32
CA PRO A 72 13.52 5.09 -24.95
C PRO A 72 13.62 3.79 -24.14
N LEU A 73 13.75 3.85 -22.81
CA LEU A 73 13.78 2.68 -21.93
C LEU A 73 12.43 1.97 -21.92
N ARG A 74 11.34 2.75 -21.83
CA ARG A 74 9.97 2.20 -21.84
C ARG A 74 9.67 1.43 -23.13
N LYS A 75 10.00 2.02 -24.29
CA LYS A 75 9.84 1.38 -25.60
C LYS A 75 10.65 0.08 -25.71
N ARG A 76 11.89 0.08 -25.22
CA ARG A 76 12.77 -1.11 -25.23
C ARG A 76 12.20 -2.25 -24.40
N ILE A 77 11.69 -1.96 -23.20
CA ILE A 77 11.08 -2.97 -22.33
C ILE A 77 9.82 -3.56 -22.97
N ILE A 78 8.94 -2.71 -23.50
CA ILE A 78 7.71 -3.17 -24.17
C ILE A 78 8.04 -4.11 -25.34
N ALA A 79 8.99 -3.73 -26.20
CA ALA A 79 9.41 -4.55 -27.33
C ALA A 79 9.91 -5.93 -26.89
N SER A 80 10.71 -5.99 -25.82
CA SER A 80 11.24 -7.24 -25.25
C SER A 80 10.17 -8.13 -24.62
N LEU A 81 9.12 -7.55 -24.03
CA LEU A 81 8.01 -8.32 -23.46
C LEU A 81 7.06 -8.84 -24.56
N SER A 82 6.87 -8.07 -25.64
CA SER A 82 6.05 -8.50 -26.78
C SER A 82 6.71 -9.57 -27.64
N SER A 83 8.03 -9.77 -27.54
CA SER A 83 8.75 -10.78 -28.31
C SER A 83 8.81 -12.15 -27.63
N VAL A 84 7.96 -12.41 -26.62
CA VAL A 84 7.93 -13.72 -25.95
C VAL A 84 7.37 -14.76 -26.93
N THR A 85 8.29 -15.55 -27.49
CA THR A 85 8.00 -16.75 -28.28
C THR A 85 7.64 -17.90 -27.34
N TYR A 86 6.48 -18.51 -27.55
CA TYR A 86 6.13 -19.75 -26.88
C TYR A 86 6.57 -20.95 -27.74
N THR A 87 7.08 -21.98 -27.09
CA THR A 87 7.40 -23.26 -27.74
C THR A 87 6.32 -24.26 -27.34
N GLU A 88 5.52 -24.71 -28.31
CA GLU A 88 4.50 -25.73 -28.06
C GLU A 88 5.15 -27.12 -28.00
N ILE A 89 5.08 -27.78 -26.85
CA ILE A 89 5.55 -29.16 -26.68
C ILE A 89 4.35 -30.09 -26.86
N ARG A 90 4.30 -30.81 -27.98
CA ARG A 90 3.27 -31.84 -28.22
C ARG A 90 3.71 -33.16 -27.59
N TYR A 91 2.98 -33.59 -26.57
CA TYR A 91 3.10 -34.94 -26.02
C TYR A 91 2.34 -35.94 -26.92
N ARG A 92 2.99 -37.07 -27.22
CA ARG A 92 2.45 -38.17 -28.04
C ARG A 92 1.92 -39.29 -27.14
#